data_AF-A0A7Y1MWT1-F1
#
_entry.id   AF-A0A7Y1MWT1-F1
#
_cell.length_a   1.000
_cell.length_b   1.000
_cell.length_c   1.000
_cell.angle_alpha   90.00
_cell.angle_beta   90.00
_cell.angle_gamma   90.00
#
_symmetry.space_group_name_H-M   'P 1'
#
loop_
_entity.id
_entity.type
_entity.pdbx_description
1 polymer ?
#
loop_
_entity_poly.entity_id
_entity_poly.type
_entity_poly.pdbx_seq_one_letter_code
_entity_poly.pdbx_strand_id
1 'polypeptide(L)'
;MKAIAPIKDLNIVYLQAIVNSLKGRILSVVSTAGHGTCRLDTRDASEVMVPVPPLEMQLAYKDIANQNTRLRIKALEQLKKLDSMSGALQQKAFDGAL
;
A
#
# COMPACT_ATOMS: atom_id res chain seq x y z
N MET A 1 -20.94 -14.00 1.55
CA MET A 1 -19.80 -13.11 1.84
C MET A 1 -20.36 -11.72 2.12
N LYS A 2 -20.18 -11.14 3.30
CA LYS A 2 -20.59 -9.73 3.54
C LYS A 2 -19.45 -8.83 3.08
N ALA A 3 -19.70 -7.96 2.11
CA ALA A 3 -18.72 -6.99 1.65
C ALA A 3 -18.56 -5.86 2.68
N ILE A 4 -17.32 -5.39 2.87
CA ILE A 4 -17.06 -4.17 3.64
C ILE A 4 -17.34 -2.99 2.70
N ALA A 5 -18.36 -2.20 3.01
CA ALA A 5 -18.67 -0.97 2.29
C ALA A 5 -18.19 0.25 3.08
N PRO A 6 -17.52 1.23 2.45
CA PRO A 6 -17.14 2.46 3.11
C PRO A 6 -18.39 3.26 3.51
N ILE A 7 -18.29 3.97 4.63
CA ILE A 7 -19.29 4.98 5.01
C ILE A 7 -19.26 6.16 4.04
N LYS A 8 -20.33 6.98 4.06
CA LYS A 8 -20.39 8.22 3.29
C LYS A 8 -19.22 9.14 3.68
N ASP A 9 -18.66 9.84 2.70
CA ASP A 9 -17.58 10.84 2.87
C ASP A 9 -16.26 10.26 3.43
N LEU A 10 -16.00 8.97 3.20
CA LEU A 10 -14.70 8.35 3.44
C LEU A 10 -13.94 8.13 2.12
N ASN A 11 -12.79 8.78 1.98
CA ASN A 11 -11.94 8.64 0.81
C ASN A 11 -11.28 7.25 0.76
N ILE A 12 -11.32 6.59 -0.40
CA ILE A 12 -10.82 5.21 -0.57
C ILE A 12 -9.30 5.11 -0.38
N VAL A 13 -8.53 6.09 -0.85
CA VAL A 13 -7.07 6.11 -0.69
C VAL A 13 -6.71 6.27 0.79
N TYR A 14 -7.47 7.10 1.50
CA TYR A 14 -7.32 7.26 2.95
C TYR A 14 -7.73 5.98 3.71
N LEU A 15 -8.85 5.34 3.34
CA LEU A 15 -9.26 4.06 3.90
C LEU A 15 -8.18 2.99 3.75
N GLN A 16 -7.58 2.87 2.56
CA GLN A 16 -6.47 1.94 2.35
C GLN A 16 -5.28 2.24 3.28
N ALA A 17 -4.96 3.51 3.49
CA ALA A 17 -3.91 3.92 4.42
C ALA A 17 -4.24 3.54 5.87
N ILE A 18 -5.50 3.72 6.29
CA ILE A 18 -5.96 3.29 7.62
C ILE A 18 -5.75 1.79 7.78
N VAL A 19 -6.26 0.97 6.85
CA VAL A 19 -6.14 -0.49 6.90
C VAL A 19 -4.67 -0.92 7.01
N ASN A 20 -3.78 -0.29 6.24
CA ASN A 20 -2.35 -0.56 6.30
C ASN A 20 -1.74 -0.17 7.64
N SER A 21 -2.09 1.00 8.18
CA SER A 21 -1.58 1.49 9.48
C SER A 21 -2.05 0.64 10.66
N LEU A 22 -3.29 0.14 10.60
CA LEU A 22 -3.92 -0.67 11.64
C LEU A 22 -3.69 -2.16 11.46
N LYS A 23 -2.87 -2.59 10.48
CA LYS A 23 -2.64 -4.00 10.16
C LYS A 23 -2.34 -4.84 11.39
N GLY A 24 -1.47 -4.37 12.30
CA GLY A 24 -1.16 -5.10 13.54
C GLY A 24 -2.38 -5.31 14.44
N ARG A 25 -3.21 -4.28 14.60
CA ARG A 25 -4.45 -4.35 15.39
C ARG A 25 -5.50 -5.24 14.71
N ILE A 26 -5.66 -5.13 13.40
CA ILE A 26 -6.58 -5.99 12.63
C ILE A 26 -6.15 -7.45 12.75
N LEU A 27 -4.85 -7.74 12.63
CA LEU A 27 -4.34 -9.10 12.77
C LEU A 27 -4.46 -9.64 14.21
N SER A 28 -4.47 -8.77 15.23
CA SER A 28 -4.65 -9.21 16.63
C SER A 28 -6.04 -9.78 16.92
N VAL A 29 -7.04 -9.42 16.10
CA VAL A 29 -8.41 -9.94 16.21
C VAL A 29 -8.70 -11.05 15.20
N VAL A 30 -7.70 -11.48 14.43
CA VAL A 30 -7.83 -12.63 13.54
C VAL A 30 -7.63 -13.90 14.35
N SER A 31 -8.64 -14.76 14.36
CA SER A 31 -8.59 -16.06 15.02
C SER A 31 -8.02 -17.14 14.09
N THR A 32 -7.44 -18.19 14.65
CA THR A 32 -7.06 -19.39 13.89
C THR A 32 -8.18 -20.41 13.99
N ALA A 33 -8.78 -20.78 12.86
CA ALA A 33 -9.72 -21.89 12.80
C ALA A 33 -8.99 -23.22 12.89
N GLY A 34 -9.70 -24.29 13.29
CA GLY A 34 -9.13 -25.61 13.65
C GLY A 34 -8.29 -26.33 12.59
N HIS A 35 -8.15 -25.78 11.38
CA HIS A 35 -7.32 -26.32 10.29
C HIS A 35 -6.13 -25.40 9.94
N GLY A 36 -5.74 -24.48 10.83
CA GLY A 36 -4.64 -23.53 10.59
C GLY A 36 -5.02 -22.35 9.69
N THR A 37 -6.30 -22.22 9.31
CA THR A 37 -6.80 -21.12 8.50
C THR A 37 -7.16 -19.92 9.37
N CYS A 38 -6.63 -18.75 9.03
CA CYS A 38 -6.95 -17.50 9.72
C CYS A 38 -8.36 -17.03 9.35
N ARG A 39 -9.13 -16.56 10.33
CA ARG A 39 -10.51 -16.09 10.18
C ARG A 39 -10.71 -14.76 10.90
N LEU A 40 -11.24 -13.78 10.18
CA LEU A 40 -11.69 -12.51 10.74
C LEU A 40 -13.22 -12.55 10.87
N ASP A 41 -13.72 -12.58 12.09
CA ASP A 41 -15.15 -12.56 12.38
C ASP A 41 -15.74 -11.18 12.11
N THR A 42 -17.00 -11.13 11.66
CA THR A 42 -17.70 -9.85 11.44
C THR A 42 -17.86 -9.06 12.74
N ARG A 43 -18.07 -9.76 13.86
CA ARG A 43 -18.12 -9.15 15.19
C ARG A 43 -16.80 -8.47 15.51
N ASP A 44 -15.71 -9.22 15.47
CA ASP A 44 -14.39 -8.73 15.85
C ASP A 44 -13.88 -7.63 14.90
N ALA A 45 -14.18 -7.75 13.61
CA ALA A 45 -13.92 -6.70 12.63
C ALA A 45 -14.67 -5.40 12.93
N SER A 46 -15.91 -5.48 13.44
CA SER A 46 -16.70 -4.29 13.79
C SER A 46 -16.21 -3.58 15.05
N GLU A 47 -15.41 -4.25 15.89
CA GLU A 47 -14.82 -3.68 17.11
C GLU A 47 -13.52 -2.90 16.81
N VAL A 48 -12.97 -3.03 15.59
CA VAL A 48 -11.78 -2.27 15.17
C VAL A 48 -12.16 -0.81 14.89
N MET A 49 -11.90 0.06 15.87
CA MET A 49 -12.07 1.49 15.71
C MET A 49 -11.07 2.08 14.71
N VAL A 50 -11.58 2.91 13.79
CA VAL A 50 -10.80 3.61 12.77
C VAL A 50 -10.93 5.13 12.93
N PRO A 51 -9.86 5.91 12.68
CA PRO A 51 -9.96 7.36 12.67
C PRO A 51 -10.72 7.84 11.44
N VAL A 52 -11.66 8.76 11.61
CA VAL A 52 -12.43 9.39 10.52
C VAL A 52 -12.29 10.91 10.63
N PRO A 53 -11.21 11.50 10.09
CA PRO A 53 -11.05 12.95 10.09
C PRO A 53 -11.98 13.62 9.06
N PRO A 54 -12.12 14.96 9.08
CA PRO A 54 -12.90 15.69 8.08
C PRO A 54 -12.47 15.37 6.64
N LEU A 55 -13.43 15.36 5.70
CA LEU A 55 -13.19 14.98 4.30
C LEU A 55 -12.03 15.78 3.66
N GLU A 56 -11.94 17.08 3.95
CA GLU A 56 -10.86 17.95 3.47
C GLU A 56 -9.45 17.42 3.84
N MET A 57 -9.28 16.93 5.08
CA MET A 57 -8.01 16.34 5.52
C MET A 57 -7.73 15.01 4.81
N GLN A 58 -8.78 14.21 4.57
CA GLN A 58 -8.65 12.96 3.82
C GLN A 58 -8.23 13.21 2.37
N LEU A 59 -8.77 14.27 1.75
CA LEU A 59 -8.40 14.69 0.39
C LEU A 59 -6.98 15.23 0.32
N ALA A 60 -6.57 16.04 1.30
CA ALA A 60 -5.18 16.51 1.42
C ALA A 60 -4.19 15.34 1.56
N TYR A 61 -4.53 14.33 2.38
CA TYR A 61 -3.74 13.10 2.48
C TYR A 61 -3.64 12.39 1.12
N LYS A 62 -4.78 12.21 0.43
CA LYS A 62 -4.84 11.56 -0.89
C LYS A 62 -3.92 12.26 -1.89
N ASP A 63 -3.88 13.58 -1.90
CA ASP A 63 -3.04 14.34 -2.84
C ASP A 63 -1.54 14.15 -2.57
N ILE A 64 -1.13 14.17 -1.30
CA ILE A 64 0.25 13.87 -0.88
C ILE A 64 0.62 12.42 -1.22
N ALA A 65 -0.26 11.46 -0.91
CA ALA A 65 -0.05 10.05 -1.21
C ALA A 65 0.13 9.79 -2.71
N ASN A 66 -0.65 10.50 -3.54
CA ASN A 66 -0.54 10.43 -4.99
C ASN A 66 0.76 11.06 -5.51
N GLN A 67 1.18 12.19 -4.94
CA GLN A 67 2.48 12.80 -5.25
C GLN A 67 3.64 11.84 -4.95
N ASN A 68 3.64 11.25 -3.76
CA ASN A 68 4.66 10.27 -3.35
C ASN A 68 4.68 9.04 -4.25
N THR A 69 3.51 8.53 -4.62
CA THR A 69 3.39 7.40 -5.56
C THR A 69 4.02 7.73 -6.91
N ARG A 70 3.74 8.92 -7.47
CA ARG A 70 4.35 9.37 -8.73
C ARG A 70 5.87 9.48 -8.64
N LEU A 71 6.39 10.05 -7.55
CA LEU A 71 7.83 10.15 -7.33
C LEU A 71 8.48 8.78 -7.25
N ARG A 72 7.86 7.84 -6.52
CA ARG A 72 8.34 6.46 -6.40
C ARG A 72 8.39 5.75 -7.74
N ILE A 73 7.35 5.87 -8.57
CA ILE A 73 7.32 5.26 -9.91
C ILE A 73 8.47 5.79 -10.76
N LYS A 74 8.66 7.11 -10.82
CA LYS A 74 9.77 7.74 -11.56
C LYS A 74 11.13 7.26 -11.07
N ALA A 75 11.32 7.15 -9.75
CA ALA A 75 12.58 6.66 -9.18
C ALA A 75 12.87 5.20 -9.60
N LEU A 76 11.85 4.33 -9.59
CA LEU A 76 12.01 2.94 -10.03
C LEU A 76 12.32 2.84 -11.54
N GLU A 77 11.70 3.68 -12.37
CA GLU A 77 12.02 3.75 -13.80
C GLU A 77 13.46 4.21 -14.05
N GLN A 78 13.92 5.23 -13.32
CA GLN A 78 15.28 5.73 -13.40
C GLN A 78 16.29 4.68 -12.93
N LEU A 79 15.99 3.96 -11.85
CA LEU A 79 16.84 2.87 -11.35
C LEU A 79 17.01 1.78 -12.40
N LYS A 80 15.91 1.31 -13.01
CA LYS A 80 15.94 0.32 -14.09
C LYS A 80 16.76 0.78 -15.30
N LYS A 81 16.67 2.08 -15.64
CA LYS A 81 17.45 2.67 -16.73
C LYS A 81 18.95 2.67 -16.41
N LEU A 82 19.32 3.03 -15.19
CA LEU A 82 20.72 3.01 -14.73
C LEU A 82 21.29 1.59 -14.80
N ASP A 83 20.56 0.58 -14.32
CA ASP A 83 21.00 -0.82 -14.40
C ASP A 83 21.22 -1.26 -15.85
N SER A 84 20.30 -0.89 -16.75
CA SER A 84 20.41 -1.22 -18.18
C SER A 84 21.62 -0.54 -18.84
N MET A 85 21.87 0.73 -18.51
CA MET A 85 23.03 1.47 -19.03
C MET A 85 24.35 0.92 -18.49
N SER A 86 24.39 0.56 -17.20
CA SER A 86 25.55 -0.06 -16.56
C SER A 86 25.90 -1.38 -17.27
N GLY A 87 24.91 -2.25 -17.49
CA GLY A 87 25.12 -3.51 -18.22
C GLY A 87 25.63 -3.30 -19.65
N ALA A 88 25.07 -2.31 -20.37
CA ALA A 88 25.53 -1.99 -21.72
C ALA A 88 26.97 -1.45 -21.77
N LEU A 89 27.38 -0.64 -20.78
CA LEU A 89 28.76 -0.15 -20.67
C LEU A 89 29.74 -1.26 -20.33
N GLN A 90 29.39 -2.13 -19.38
CA GLN A 90 30.20 -3.30 -19.04
C GLN A 90 30.41 -4.19 -20.26
N GLN A 91 29.35 -4.50 -21.01
CA GLN A 91 29.45 -5.30 -22.23
C GLN A 91 30.42 -4.66 -23.24
N LYS A 92 30.27 -3.36 -23.53
CA LYS A 92 31.18 -2.67 -24.45
C LYS A 92 32.63 -2.68 -23.99
N ALA A 93 32.88 -2.59 -22.68
CA ALA A 93 34.23 -2.64 -22.12
C ALA A 93 34.85 -4.04 -22.25
N PHE A 94 34.07 -5.11 -22.03
CA PHE A 94 34.53 -6.49 -22.24
C PHE A 94 34.70 -6.84 -23.73
N ASP A 95 33.89 -6.27 -24.61
CA ASP A 95 33.99 -6.44 -26.06
C ASP A 95 35.13 -5.60 -26.69
N GLY A 96 35.86 -4.80 -25.90
CA GLY A 96 36.97 -3.96 -26.37
C GLY A 96 36.53 -2.80 -27.27
N ALA A 97 35.24 -2.44 -27.25
CA ALA A 97 34.65 -1.36 -28.04
C ALA A 97 34.67 0.00 -27.30
N LEU A 98 35.44 0.09 -26.21
CA LEU A 98 35.60 1.23 -25.31
C LEU A 98 37.09 1.49 -25.05
#